data_AF-A0A7Y4T273-F1
#
_entry.id   AF-A0A7Y4T273-F1
#
_cell.length_a   1.000
_cell.length_b   1.000
_cell.length_c   1.000
_cell.angle_alpha   90.00
_cell.angle_beta   90.00
_cell.angle_gamma   90.00
#
_symmetry.space_group_name_H-M   'P 1'
#
loop_
_entity.id
_entity.type
_entity.pdbx_description
1 polymer ?
#
loop_
_entity_poly.entity_id
_entity_poly.type
_entity_poly.pdbx_seq_one_letter_code
_entity_poly.pdbx_strand_id
1 'polypeptide(L)'
;MNLSSLHPWHGIRPDWNGRTVQSIIEIPQGSRVKYEIDKESGLIRMDRLLSSSFEYPINYGFIPQTLGEDGDPLDILVLTHSPLVPLCLVNSRVLGIMKMKDRGINDDKIIAVAAADVTKEHIQNIKDLPKHFFKELKNFFEEYTKLENKEVVIHDFFSHDIATLSINEHLTRNRETKL
;
A
#
# COMPACT_ATOMS: atom_id res chain seq x y z
N MET A 1 -24.76 6.78 15.52
CA MET A 1 -23.66 6.18 14.73
C MET A 1 -22.49 5.98 15.68
N ASN A 2 -21.92 4.78 15.74
CA ASN A 2 -20.71 4.55 16.56
C ASN A 2 -19.53 5.22 15.82
N LEU A 3 -18.79 6.13 16.46
CA LEU A 3 -17.67 6.85 15.83
C LEU A 3 -16.60 5.89 15.27
N SER A 4 -16.50 4.67 15.82
CA SER A 4 -15.64 3.60 15.29
C SER A 4 -16.00 3.12 13.88
N SER A 5 -17.22 3.38 13.39
CA SER A 5 -17.66 2.96 12.05
C SER A 5 -17.11 3.82 10.91
N LEU A 6 -16.57 5.01 11.21
CA LEU A 6 -16.03 5.93 10.20
C LEU A 6 -14.49 5.96 10.14
N HIS A 7 -13.79 5.25 11.05
CA HIS A 7 -12.33 5.24 11.06
C HIS A 7 -11.79 4.50 9.81
N PRO A 8 -10.93 5.10 8.98
CA PRO A 8 -10.52 4.49 7.70
C PRO A 8 -9.85 3.12 7.86
N TRP A 9 -9.04 2.93 8.91
CA TRP A 9 -8.44 1.61 9.20
C TRP A 9 -9.38 0.59 9.85
N HIS A 10 -10.22 1.00 10.81
CA HIS A 10 -10.99 0.06 11.64
C HIS A 10 -12.45 -0.10 11.20
N GLY A 11 -13.09 0.96 10.72
CA GLY A 11 -14.50 1.01 10.35
C GLY A 11 -14.77 0.51 8.93
N ILE A 12 -13.79 0.61 8.03
CA ILE A 12 -13.94 0.19 6.63
C ILE A 12 -13.64 -1.30 6.50
N ARG A 13 -14.54 -2.02 5.83
CA ARG A 13 -14.34 -3.44 5.54
C ARG A 13 -13.35 -3.59 4.38
N PRO A 14 -12.40 -4.53 4.46
CA PRO A 14 -11.46 -4.78 3.36
C PRO A 14 -12.13 -5.39 2.13
N ASP A 15 -13.30 -6.03 2.27
CA ASP A 15 -14.03 -6.74 1.21
C ASP A 15 -13.14 -7.62 0.30
N TRP A 16 -12.10 -8.21 0.89
CA TRP A 16 -11.19 -9.12 0.19
C TRP A 16 -11.93 -10.37 -0.26
N ASN A 17 -11.91 -10.64 -1.56
CA ASN A 17 -12.58 -11.79 -2.18
C ASN A 17 -11.63 -12.74 -2.92
N GLY A 18 -10.31 -12.60 -2.71
CA GLY A 18 -9.31 -13.38 -3.45
C GLY A 18 -8.87 -12.76 -4.77
N ARG A 19 -9.42 -11.61 -5.18
CA ARG A 19 -9.02 -10.89 -6.40
C ARG A 19 -8.97 -9.38 -6.22
N THR A 20 -9.95 -8.81 -5.53
CA THR A 20 -10.07 -7.38 -5.26
C THR A 20 -10.19 -7.12 -3.77
N VAL A 21 -9.61 -6.00 -3.31
CA VAL A 21 -9.63 -5.54 -1.93
C VAL A 21 -9.90 -4.04 -1.89
N GLN A 22 -10.58 -3.57 -0.85
CA GLN A 22 -10.63 -2.14 -0.54
C GLN A 22 -9.28 -1.65 -0.06
N SER A 23 -8.89 -0.46 -0.52
CA SER A 23 -7.69 0.25 -0.07
C SER A 23 -8.02 1.70 0.18
N ILE A 24 -7.33 2.32 1.14
CA ILE A 24 -7.40 3.74 1.42
C ILE A 24 -6.09 4.39 0.98
N ILE A 25 -6.16 5.38 0.10
CA ILE A 25 -4.97 6.12 -0.35
C ILE A 25 -4.52 7.11 0.72
N GLU A 26 -3.24 7.14 1.01
CA GLU A 26 -2.61 8.14 1.88
C GLU A 26 -1.81 9.14 1.07
N ILE A 27 -1.01 8.65 0.12
CA ILE A 27 -0.05 9.46 -0.62
C ILE A 27 -0.42 9.44 -2.11
N PRO A 28 -0.82 10.58 -2.68
CA PRO A 28 -1.04 10.71 -4.12
C PRO A 28 0.23 10.41 -4.91
N GLN A 29 0.07 9.79 -6.09
CA GLN A 29 1.14 9.76 -7.08
C GLN A 29 1.66 11.18 -7.37
N GLY A 30 2.99 11.33 -7.44
CA GLY A 30 3.66 12.62 -7.65
C GLY A 30 3.85 13.44 -6.37
N SER A 31 3.43 12.94 -5.20
CA SER A 31 3.63 13.65 -3.94
C SER A 31 5.05 13.49 -3.41
N ARG A 32 5.61 14.57 -2.87
CA ARG A 32 6.83 14.58 -2.02
C ARG A 32 6.51 14.56 -0.52
N VAL A 33 5.23 14.72 -0.17
CA VAL A 33 4.75 14.68 1.21
C VAL A 33 4.44 13.23 1.53
N LYS A 34 5.10 12.67 2.53
CA LYS A 34 4.69 11.41 3.13
C LYS A 34 3.54 11.71 4.09
N TYR A 35 2.34 11.39 3.65
CA TYR A 35 1.18 11.32 4.50
C TYR A 35 1.07 9.95 5.14
N GLU A 36 0.39 9.90 6.28
CA GLU A 36 0.01 8.67 6.95
C GLU A 36 -1.30 8.89 7.70
N ILE A 37 -2.06 7.85 7.91
CA ILE A 37 -3.20 7.90 8.81
C ILE A 37 -2.70 8.04 10.26
N ASP A 38 -3.26 9.00 10.98
CA ASP A 38 -3.14 9.01 12.42
C ASP A 38 -4.04 7.91 13.01
N LYS A 39 -3.41 6.88 13.59
CA LYS A 39 -4.10 5.67 14.08
C LYS A 39 -5.13 5.94 15.18
N GLU A 40 -4.99 7.04 15.92
CA GLU A 40 -5.92 7.39 17.00
C GLU A 40 -7.16 8.12 16.46
N SER A 41 -6.96 9.17 15.67
CA SER A 41 -8.07 10.00 15.18
C SER A 41 -8.68 9.52 13.86
N GLY A 42 -7.94 8.72 13.08
CA GLY A 42 -8.30 8.34 11.71
C GLY A 42 -8.15 9.47 10.67
N LEU A 43 -7.58 10.61 11.05
CA LEU A 43 -7.29 11.72 10.14
C LEU A 43 -6.02 11.46 9.35
N ILE A 44 -5.88 12.14 8.21
CA ILE A 44 -4.62 12.14 7.47
C ILE A 44 -3.64 13.12 8.14
N ARG A 45 -2.44 12.63 8.48
CA ARG A 45 -1.34 13.40 9.05
C ARG A 45 -0.25 13.57 7.99
N MET A 46 0.31 14.76 7.92
CA MET A 46 1.61 14.96 7.29
C MET A 46 2.68 14.41 8.24
N ASP A 47 3.24 13.24 7.94
CA ASP A 47 4.36 12.68 8.71
C ASP A 47 5.62 13.53 8.46
N ARG A 48 6.01 13.65 7.18
CA ARG A 48 7.18 14.45 6.79
C ARG A 48 7.18 14.79 5.30
N LEU A 49 8.05 15.73 4.93
CA LEU A 49 8.52 15.86 3.55
C LEU A 49 9.66 14.86 3.32
N LEU A 50 9.69 14.24 2.14
CA LEU A 50 10.83 13.44 1.74
C LEU A 50 12.08 14.33 1.71
N SER A 51 13.14 13.87 2.35
CA SER A 51 14.44 14.55 2.42
C SER A 51 15.14 14.60 1.08
N SER A 52 14.79 13.69 0.17
CA SER A 52 15.26 13.61 -1.21
C SER A 52 14.34 14.35 -2.19
N SER A 53 14.78 14.46 -3.44
CA SER A 53 13.98 15.02 -4.53
C SER A 53 13.04 14.00 -5.18
N PHE A 54 12.86 12.83 -4.57
CA PHE A 54 11.93 11.82 -5.06
C PHE A 54 10.47 12.22 -4.83
N GLU A 55 9.61 11.69 -5.68
CA GLU A 55 8.16 11.74 -5.59
C GLU A 55 7.63 10.30 -5.61
N TYR A 56 6.52 10.03 -4.91
CA TYR A 56 5.90 8.71 -4.94
C TYR A 56 5.43 8.39 -6.38
N PRO A 57 5.96 7.33 -7.03
CA PRO A 57 5.68 7.06 -8.44
C PRO A 57 4.27 6.53 -8.69
N ILE A 58 3.58 6.08 -7.64
CA ILE A 58 2.27 5.42 -7.67
C ILE A 58 1.49 5.87 -6.44
N ASN A 59 0.16 5.89 -6.50
CA ASN A 59 -0.64 6.12 -5.30
C ASN A 59 -0.32 5.05 -4.26
N TYR A 60 -0.08 5.49 -3.04
CA TYR A 60 0.28 4.65 -1.91
C TYR A 60 -0.79 4.76 -0.85
N GLY A 61 -1.07 3.65 -0.19
CA GLY A 61 -1.88 3.66 1.02
C GLY A 61 -1.89 2.28 1.64
N PHE A 62 -3.01 1.92 2.27
CA PHE A 62 -3.10 0.69 3.04
C PHE A 62 -4.41 -0.06 2.83
N ILE A 63 -4.44 -1.33 3.25
CA ILE A 63 -5.64 -2.17 3.26
C ILE A 63 -6.32 -2.09 4.63
N PRO A 64 -7.59 -1.65 4.73
CA PRO A 64 -8.31 -1.60 6.00
C PRO A 64 -8.36 -2.94 6.74
N GLN A 65 -8.41 -2.91 8.07
CA GLN A 65 -8.49 -4.09 8.93
C GLN A 65 -7.41 -5.16 8.68
N THR A 66 -6.23 -4.75 8.23
CA THR A 66 -5.02 -5.57 8.21
C THR A 66 -4.07 -5.08 9.31
N LEU A 67 -3.16 -5.95 9.76
CA LEU A 67 -2.14 -5.62 10.76
C LEU A 67 -0.83 -6.35 10.42
N GLY A 68 0.25 -5.60 10.31
CA GLY A 68 1.63 -6.06 10.13
C GLY A 68 2.32 -6.32 11.47
N GLU A 69 3.54 -6.85 11.39
CA GLU A 69 4.39 -7.10 12.57
C GLU A 69 4.98 -5.81 13.17
N ASP A 70 5.02 -4.75 12.36
CA ASP A 70 5.38 -3.38 12.73
C ASP A 70 4.26 -2.61 13.44
N GLY A 71 3.04 -3.18 13.48
CA GLY A 71 1.86 -2.56 14.06
C GLY A 71 1.15 -1.59 13.12
N ASP A 72 1.48 -1.58 11.84
CA ASP A 72 0.83 -0.80 10.78
C ASP A 72 -0.13 -1.67 9.93
N PRO A 73 -1.09 -1.08 9.22
CA PRO A 73 -1.84 -1.81 8.21
C PRO A 73 -0.95 -2.21 7.03
N LEU A 74 -1.31 -3.28 6.33
CA LEU A 74 -0.61 -3.75 5.15
C LEU A 74 -0.67 -2.71 4.02
N ASP A 75 0.50 -2.32 3.53
CA ASP A 75 0.65 -1.33 2.47
C ASP A 75 0.20 -1.84 1.10
N ILE A 76 -0.27 -0.91 0.28
CA ILE A 76 -0.70 -1.15 -1.10
C ILE A 76 -0.37 0.03 -2.03
N LEU A 77 0.18 -0.32 -3.19
CA LEU A 77 0.47 0.55 -4.31
C LEU A 77 -0.62 0.37 -5.37
N VAL A 78 -1.36 1.44 -5.67
CA VAL A 78 -2.52 1.40 -6.56
C VAL A 78 -2.25 2.20 -7.83
N LEU A 79 -2.03 1.48 -8.93
CA LEU A 79 -1.83 2.05 -10.25
C LEU A 79 -3.15 2.58 -10.81
N THR A 80 -3.12 3.83 -11.28
CA THR A 80 -4.22 4.53 -11.95
C THR A 80 -3.68 5.35 -13.12
N HIS A 81 -4.56 5.93 -13.92
CA HIS A 81 -4.20 6.92 -14.94
C HIS A 81 -3.80 8.26 -14.33
N SER A 82 -4.50 8.67 -13.26
CA SER A 82 -4.34 9.97 -12.60
C SER A 82 -4.11 9.83 -11.10
N PRO A 83 -3.39 10.77 -10.45
CA PRO A 83 -3.25 10.79 -9.01
C PRO A 83 -4.61 10.81 -8.29
N LEU A 84 -4.68 10.11 -7.17
CA LEU A 84 -5.84 10.11 -6.28
C LEU A 84 -5.61 11.06 -5.11
N VAL A 85 -6.69 11.38 -4.38
CA VAL A 85 -6.61 12.23 -3.17
C VAL A 85 -6.41 11.38 -1.91
N PRO A 86 -5.80 11.92 -0.83
CA PRO A 86 -5.73 11.23 0.45
C PRO A 86 -7.12 10.88 1.00
N LEU A 87 -7.20 9.78 1.74
CA LEU A 87 -8.42 9.14 2.24
C LEU A 87 -9.41 8.66 1.16
N CYS A 88 -8.99 8.61 -0.11
CA CYS A 88 -9.80 8.01 -1.17
C CYS A 88 -9.93 6.49 -0.96
N LEU A 89 -11.16 6.01 -0.86
CA LEU A 89 -11.49 4.59 -0.86
C LEU A 89 -11.50 4.05 -2.29
N VAL A 90 -10.73 3.00 -2.53
CA VAL A 90 -10.53 2.41 -3.86
C VAL A 90 -10.74 0.90 -3.79
N ASN A 91 -11.56 0.38 -4.70
CA ASN A 91 -11.61 -1.05 -4.96
C ASN A 91 -10.42 -1.43 -5.86
N SER A 92 -9.45 -2.14 -5.29
CA SER A 92 -8.13 -2.40 -5.87
C SER A 92 -7.99 -3.87 -6.25
N ARG A 93 -7.71 -4.14 -7.53
CA ARG A 93 -7.46 -5.49 -8.05
C ARG A 93 -6.00 -5.86 -7.88
N VAL A 94 -5.75 -6.88 -7.07
CA VAL A 94 -4.40 -7.32 -6.69
C VAL A 94 -3.72 -8.00 -7.87
N LEU A 95 -2.47 -7.61 -8.13
CA LEU A 95 -1.61 -8.16 -9.19
C LEU A 95 -0.49 -9.03 -8.61
N GLY A 96 0.05 -8.63 -7.47
CA GLY A 96 1.18 -9.27 -6.81
C GLY A 96 1.67 -8.46 -5.61
N ILE A 97 2.93 -8.68 -5.23
CA ILE A 97 3.51 -8.11 -4.00
C ILE A 97 5.00 -7.82 -4.20
N MET A 98 5.47 -6.72 -3.62
CA MET A 98 6.88 -6.40 -3.46
C MET A 98 7.30 -6.81 -2.06
N LYS A 99 8.24 -7.75 -1.94
CA LYS A 99 8.82 -8.15 -0.64
C LYS A 99 9.95 -7.19 -0.29
N MET A 100 9.83 -6.53 0.85
CA MET A 100 10.76 -5.50 1.30
C MET A 100 11.02 -5.65 2.81
N LYS A 101 12.21 -5.26 3.23
CA LYS A 101 12.56 -5.07 4.63
C LYS A 101 13.00 -3.65 4.89
N ASP A 102 12.40 -3.02 5.90
CA ASP A 102 12.88 -1.76 6.49
C ASP A 102 13.55 -2.11 7.82
N ARG A 103 14.87 -1.85 7.93
CA ARG A 103 15.68 -2.13 9.14
C ARG A 103 15.51 -3.57 9.68
N GLY A 104 15.32 -4.53 8.77
CA GLY A 104 15.20 -5.95 9.08
C GLY A 104 13.78 -6.43 9.40
N ILE A 105 12.82 -5.53 9.55
CA ILE A 105 11.39 -5.85 9.75
C ILE A 105 10.73 -5.99 8.38
N ASN A 106 9.83 -6.97 8.23
CA ASN A 106 9.09 -7.15 6.98
C ASN A 106 8.14 -5.97 6.76
N ASP A 107 8.25 -5.32 5.60
CA ASP A 107 7.44 -4.17 5.19
C ASP A 107 6.97 -4.39 3.74
N ASP A 108 6.16 -5.42 3.57
CA ASP A 108 5.71 -5.86 2.26
C ASP A 108 4.65 -4.91 1.67
N LYS A 109 4.69 -4.70 0.36
CA LYS A 109 3.74 -3.80 -0.32
C LYS A 109 2.98 -4.53 -1.41
N ILE A 110 1.65 -4.52 -1.32
CA ILE A 110 0.78 -5.09 -2.34
C ILE A 110 0.82 -4.21 -3.59
N ILE A 111 0.86 -4.82 -4.77
CA ILE A 111 0.78 -4.11 -6.06
C ILE A 111 -0.58 -4.40 -6.67
N ALA A 112 -1.33 -3.34 -6.97
CA ALA A 112 -2.68 -3.42 -7.48
C ALA A 112 -2.97 -2.35 -8.53
N VAL A 113 -4.07 -2.51 -9.26
CA VAL A 113 -4.66 -1.47 -10.12
C VAL A 113 -6.04 -1.10 -9.59
N ALA A 114 -6.48 0.15 -9.77
CA ALA A 114 -7.86 0.49 -9.46
C ALA A 114 -8.82 -0.25 -10.40
N ALA A 115 -9.78 -1.00 -9.83
CA ALA A 115 -10.67 -1.85 -10.60
C ALA A 115 -11.61 -1.07 -11.53
N ALA A 116 -11.91 0.18 -11.19
CA ALA A 116 -12.76 1.08 -11.98
C ALA A 116 -12.00 1.84 -13.09
N ASP A 117 -10.67 1.72 -13.16
CA ASP A 117 -9.86 2.39 -14.17
C ASP A 117 -9.74 1.53 -15.44
N VAL A 118 -10.59 1.84 -16.43
CA VAL A 118 -10.61 1.16 -17.73
C VAL A 118 -9.27 1.22 -18.47
N THR A 119 -8.43 2.22 -18.20
CA THR A 119 -7.09 2.31 -18.83
C THR A 119 -6.15 1.21 -18.34
N LYS A 120 -6.46 0.56 -17.21
CA LYS A 120 -5.68 -0.54 -16.61
C LYS A 120 -6.29 -1.92 -16.84
N GLU A 121 -7.36 -2.03 -17.62
CA GLU A 121 -8.07 -3.30 -17.85
C GLU A 121 -7.15 -4.36 -18.48
N HIS A 122 -6.21 -3.95 -19.31
CA HIS A 122 -5.23 -4.86 -19.94
C HIS A 122 -4.21 -5.46 -18.95
N ILE A 123 -4.08 -4.93 -17.72
CA ILE A 123 -3.11 -5.39 -16.72
C ILE A 123 -3.83 -6.35 -15.77
N GLN A 124 -3.69 -7.65 -15.97
CA GLN A 124 -4.37 -8.67 -15.17
C GLN A 124 -3.47 -9.36 -14.15
N ASN A 125 -2.17 -9.36 -14.41
CA ASN A 125 -1.13 -9.99 -13.60
C ASN A 125 0.07 -9.06 -13.45
N ILE A 126 0.89 -9.28 -12.41
CA ILE A 126 2.11 -8.51 -12.22
C ILE A 126 3.05 -8.56 -13.46
N LYS A 127 3.05 -9.68 -14.19
CA LYS A 127 3.87 -9.87 -15.40
C LYS A 127 3.43 -9.02 -16.60
N ASP A 128 2.22 -8.47 -16.56
CA ASP A 128 1.72 -7.57 -17.61
C ASP A 128 2.31 -6.16 -17.47
N LEU A 129 2.98 -5.86 -16.34
CA LEU A 129 3.66 -4.59 -16.12
C LEU A 129 5.01 -4.55 -16.89
N PRO A 130 5.39 -3.38 -17.43
CA PRO A 130 6.68 -3.22 -18.11
C PRO A 130 7.85 -3.57 -17.21
N LYS A 131 8.89 -4.24 -17.72
CA LYS A 131 10.08 -4.58 -16.91
C LYS A 131 10.73 -3.36 -16.24
N HIS A 132 10.63 -2.18 -16.86
CA HIS A 132 11.18 -0.96 -16.30
C HIS A 132 10.45 -0.50 -15.03
N PHE A 133 9.14 -0.77 -14.92
CA PHE A 133 8.33 -0.45 -13.74
C PHE A 133 8.95 -0.99 -12.46
N PHE A 134 9.37 -2.26 -12.46
CA PHE A 134 10.01 -2.88 -11.30
C PHE A 134 11.34 -2.23 -10.93
N LYS A 135 12.11 -1.78 -11.93
CA LYS A 135 13.38 -1.08 -11.68
C LYS A 135 13.16 0.29 -11.07
N GLU A 136 12.17 1.03 -11.56
CA GLU A 136 11.81 2.35 -11.04
C GLU A 136 11.29 2.24 -9.62
N LEU A 137 10.37 1.30 -9.37
CA LEU A 137 9.81 1.08 -8.03
C LEU A 137 10.89 0.61 -7.04
N LYS A 138 11.78 -0.27 -7.49
CA LYS A 138 12.93 -0.72 -6.69
C LYS A 138 13.84 0.45 -6.31
N ASN A 139 14.24 1.25 -7.30
CA ASN A 139 15.06 2.43 -7.08
C ASN A 139 14.37 3.43 -6.13
N PHE A 140 13.08 3.68 -6.29
CA PHE A 140 12.37 4.59 -5.40
C PHE A 140 12.48 4.16 -3.93
N PHE A 141 12.10 2.92 -3.60
CA PHE A 141 12.07 2.47 -2.21
C PHE A 141 13.47 2.27 -1.60
N GLU A 142 14.48 1.91 -2.40
CA GLU A 142 15.87 1.81 -1.93
C GLU A 142 16.51 3.19 -1.70
N GLU A 143 16.12 4.23 -2.45
CA GLU A 143 16.79 5.53 -2.43
C GLU A 143 16.08 6.60 -1.60
N TYR A 144 14.74 6.58 -1.50
CA TYR A 144 13.98 7.74 -1.00
C TYR A 144 14.29 8.10 0.46
N THR A 145 14.69 7.13 1.28
CA THR A 145 15.03 7.27 2.71
C THR A 145 16.52 7.30 2.99
N LYS A 146 17.40 7.23 1.98
CA LYS A 146 18.86 7.20 2.23
C LYS A 146 19.37 8.44 2.94
N LEU A 147 18.84 9.61 2.60
CA LEU A 147 19.19 10.87 3.28
C LEU A 147 18.66 10.94 4.72
N GLU A 148 17.78 10.01 5.12
CA GLU A 148 17.30 9.83 6.49
C GLU A 148 18.13 8.79 7.27
N ASN A 149 19.24 8.30 6.70
CA ASN A 149 20.07 7.22 7.25
C ASN A 149 19.25 5.95 7.58
N LYS A 150 18.27 5.61 6.74
CA LYS A 150 17.52 4.35 6.83
C LYS A 150 18.00 3.40 5.75
N GLU A 151 18.08 2.12 6.10
CA GLU A 151 18.41 1.05 5.18
C GLU A 151 17.14 0.26 4.85
N VAL A 152 16.85 0.20 3.54
CA VAL A 152 15.74 -0.54 2.97
C VAL A 152 16.32 -1.54 1.98
N VAL A 153 15.83 -2.79 2.05
CA VAL A 153 16.23 -3.86 1.13
C VAL A 153 15.00 -4.41 0.43
N ILE A 154 15.03 -4.39 -0.90
CA ILE A 154 13.97 -4.98 -1.72
C ILE A 154 14.44 -6.34 -2.22
N HIS A 155 13.74 -7.38 -1.78
CA HIS A 155 14.07 -8.76 -2.11
C HIS A 155 13.68 -9.08 -3.56
N ASP A 156 12.38 -9.13 -3.86
CA ASP A 156 11.87 -9.36 -5.21
C ASP A 156 10.37 -9.05 -5.30
N PHE A 157 9.82 -9.19 -6.51
CA PHE A 157 8.41 -9.06 -6.84
C PHE A 157 7.79 -10.43 -7.10
N PHE A 158 6.64 -10.70 -6.48
CA PHE A 158 5.99 -12.01 -6.55
C PHE A 158 4.55 -11.91 -7.08
N SER A 159 4.04 -13.06 -7.51
CA SER A 159 2.71 -13.20 -8.09
C SER A 159 1.58 -12.91 -7.09
N HIS A 160 0.38 -12.83 -7.64
CA HIS A 160 -0.88 -12.77 -6.91
C HIS A 160 -1.02 -13.82 -5.79
N ASP A 161 -0.48 -15.03 -5.96
CA ASP A 161 -0.61 -16.09 -4.96
C ASP A 161 0.11 -15.74 -3.66
N ILE A 162 1.33 -15.20 -3.76
CA ILE A 162 2.10 -14.73 -2.61
C ILE A 162 1.45 -13.49 -1.97
N ALA A 163 0.89 -12.61 -2.80
CA ALA A 163 0.11 -11.47 -2.32
C ALA A 163 -1.13 -11.92 -1.52
N THR A 164 -1.84 -12.94 -2.00
CA THR A 164 -3.02 -13.52 -1.34
C THR A 164 -2.66 -14.09 0.02
N LEU A 165 -1.55 -14.82 0.13
CA LEU A 165 -1.05 -15.34 1.40
C LEU A 165 -0.78 -14.20 2.39
N SER A 166 -0.07 -13.16 1.95
CA SER A 166 0.24 -12.00 2.79
C SER A 166 -1.03 -11.28 3.27
N ILE A 167 -1.98 -10.98 2.38
CA ILE A 167 -3.24 -10.30 2.76
C ILE A 167 -4.00 -11.14 3.79
N ASN A 168 -4.14 -12.45 3.58
CA ASN A 168 -4.86 -13.32 4.51
C ASN A 168 -4.19 -13.39 5.89
N GLU A 169 -2.85 -13.43 5.93
CA GLU A 169 -2.08 -13.41 7.17
C GLU A 169 -2.33 -12.12 7.96
N HIS A 170 -2.24 -10.96 7.31
CA HIS A 170 -2.46 -9.67 7.96
C HIS A 170 -3.92 -9.47 8.41
N LEU A 171 -4.89 -9.97 7.64
CA LEU A 171 -6.30 -9.98 8.03
C LEU A 171 -6.53 -10.87 9.26
N THR A 172 -5.85 -12.02 9.33
CA THR A 172 -5.95 -12.95 10.46
C THR A 172 -5.35 -12.33 11.71
N ARG A 173 -4.14 -11.78 11.61
CA ARG A 173 -3.45 -11.09 12.71
C ARG A 173 -4.32 -9.99 13.31
N ASN A 174 -4.90 -9.12 12.48
CA ASN A 174 -5.78 -8.05 12.97
C ASN A 174 -7.03 -8.55 13.69
N ARG A 175 -7.58 -9.72 13.30
CA ARG A 175 -8.73 -10.31 14.01
C ARG A 175 -8.33 -10.87 15.37
N GLU A 176 -7.19 -11.55 15.44
CA GLU A 176 -6.69 -12.17 16.66
C GLU A 176 -6.25 -11.15 17.71
N THR A 177 -5.68 -10.00 17.31
CA THR A 177 -5.29 -8.93 18.24
C THR A 177 -6.48 -8.12 18.78
N LYS A 178 -7.65 -8.22 18.14
CA LYS A 178 -8.89 -7.56 18.58
C LYS A 178 -9.77 -8.42 19.49
N LEU A 179 -9.39 -9.68 19.71
CA LEU A 179 -9.96 -10.57 20.73
C LEU A 179 -9.28 -10.33 22.08
#